data_AF-A0A8B6FRV9-F1
#
_entry.id   AF-A0A8B6FRV9-F1
#
_cell.length_a   1.000
_cell.length_b   1.000
_cell.length_c   1.000
_cell.angle_alpha   90.00
_cell.angle_beta   90.00
_cell.angle_gamma   90.00
#
_symmetry.space_group_name_H-M   'P 1'
#
loop_
_entity.id
_entity.type
_entity.pdbx_description
1 polymer ?
#
loop_
_entity_poly.entity_id
_entity_poly.type
_entity_poly.pdbx_seq_one_letter_code
_entity_poly.pdbx_strand_id
1 'polypeptide(L)'
;MPEIDDMLSMMKSTIDNRLKPKSRAGSVTETRPFNITQPRPRSIPVPEPIPKLKKHKPAPVTLYDKPVELEMIQRTKEANRRRAEERLMEASRLQYACANPNKSQKTKEIISNIIYEEESKIDFEKHKANPTPAFLSREVPVKMNTAQILREGKLYQQREEEIIKKLENLEAGAKDASDFLKWQSEMRQKDLEGKLADIERRRLEGKLSHEEAIFARQNLIKDNKQKVQEMKEETQQMMQEFLEKKFKEEKEMRNLVEETMQGHKNTKEATKKLKNYKRKIVQEVNEESKELMKQALEEAELEMRRKMELIHQIKAMEAVPIIRQKLVDLSESAGHGLLSEMSIAELRERVSLCKAAEKESEETRRDDILQNKEAKDQLLLNTLETISKHRLEQTRAAATRLESKKKSEPKKIELKDEKLTELQKRLEERKAQRMKERQSAKLGTKRSSADNRTRSLINQKKALEENRWRELELTQERAAKLMDGSLGKSKSASRLASNLVMT
;
A
#
# COMPACT_ATOMS: atom_id res chain seq x y z
N MET A 1 21.12 60.80 -111.99
CA MET A 1 22.34 60.47 -111.20
C MET A 1 22.12 61.03 -109.81
N PRO A 2 21.72 60.22 -108.81
CA PRO A 2 21.14 60.73 -107.56
C PRO A 2 22.06 61.66 -106.74
N GLU A 3 23.37 61.44 -106.81
CA GLU A 3 24.37 62.08 -105.94
C GLU A 3 24.60 63.58 -106.22
N ILE A 4 24.04 64.12 -107.31
CA ILE A 4 24.14 65.56 -107.65
C ILE A 4 23.03 66.38 -106.98
N ASP A 5 21.81 65.83 -106.85
CA ASP A 5 20.68 66.53 -106.25
C ASP A 5 20.87 66.73 -104.72
N ASP A 6 21.48 65.77 -104.03
CA ASP A 6 21.78 65.88 -102.59
C ASP A 6 22.82 66.98 -102.29
N MET A 7 23.80 67.20 -103.17
CA MET A 7 24.72 68.33 -103.03
C MET A 7 24.01 69.69 -103.23
N LEU A 8 23.10 69.79 -104.19
CA LEU A 8 22.28 70.99 -104.40
C LEU A 8 21.33 71.24 -103.21
N SER A 9 20.82 70.17 -102.58
CA SER A 9 20.02 70.24 -101.35
C SER A 9 20.82 70.83 -100.17
N MET A 10 22.04 70.35 -99.93
CA MET A 10 22.92 70.86 -98.87
C MET A 10 23.39 72.30 -99.12
N MET A 11 23.63 72.71 -100.38
CA MET A 11 23.93 74.11 -100.69
C MET A 11 22.72 75.04 -100.44
N LYS A 12 21.49 74.58 -100.70
CA LYS A 12 20.28 75.35 -100.35
C LYS A 12 20.12 75.53 -98.84
N SER A 13 20.35 74.49 -98.04
CA SER A 13 20.16 74.56 -96.58
C SER A 13 21.22 75.38 -95.84
N THR A 14 22.37 75.64 -96.46
CA THR A 14 23.45 76.46 -95.90
C THR A 14 23.38 77.95 -96.29
N ILE A 15 22.68 78.29 -97.38
CA ILE A 15 22.42 79.69 -97.79
C ILE A 15 21.20 80.28 -97.06
N ASP A 16 20.13 79.50 -96.89
CA ASP A 16 18.89 79.93 -96.25
C ASP A 16 19.02 79.98 -94.72
N ASN A 17 19.68 81.03 -94.23
CA ASN A 17 20.08 81.27 -92.83
C ASN A 17 18.89 81.59 -91.89
N ARG A 18 17.95 80.64 -91.79
CA ARG A 18 16.60 80.81 -91.19
C ARG A 18 16.61 80.61 -89.66
N LEU A 19 16.89 81.69 -88.96
CA LEU A 19 16.71 81.86 -87.51
C LEU A 19 15.35 81.32 -87.02
N LYS A 20 15.35 80.43 -86.00
CA LYS A 20 14.14 80.12 -85.21
C LYS A 20 13.95 81.20 -84.12
N PRO A 21 12.75 81.79 -83.97
CA PRO A 21 12.55 82.99 -83.14
C PRO A 21 12.47 82.73 -81.62
N LYS A 22 12.61 83.83 -80.86
CA LYS A 22 12.66 83.90 -79.39
C LYS A 22 11.33 83.55 -78.71
N SER A 23 11.40 83.07 -77.46
CA SER A 23 10.37 83.33 -76.45
C SER A 23 10.68 84.61 -75.65
N ARG A 24 9.73 85.55 -75.65
CA ARG A 24 9.66 86.78 -74.82
C ARG A 24 8.17 87.21 -74.80
N ALA A 25 7.62 87.83 -73.75
CA ALA A 25 8.13 88.12 -72.40
C ALA A 25 7.00 87.94 -71.36
N GLY A 26 7.36 87.72 -70.09
CA GLY A 26 6.40 87.72 -68.97
C GLY A 26 6.15 89.13 -68.42
N SER A 27 5.02 89.33 -67.72
CA SER A 27 4.55 90.63 -67.26
C SER A 27 4.43 90.73 -65.74
N VAL A 28 5.09 91.76 -65.18
CA VAL A 28 4.91 92.34 -63.83
C VAL A 28 5.28 91.45 -62.62
N THR A 29 5.83 92.08 -61.58
CA THR A 29 6.35 91.45 -60.36
C THR A 29 5.81 92.17 -59.12
N GLU A 30 5.31 91.43 -58.14
CA GLU A 30 4.96 91.95 -56.81
C GLU A 30 6.07 91.63 -55.79
N THR A 31 6.26 92.51 -54.81
CA THR A 31 7.30 92.36 -53.78
C THR A 31 6.77 91.69 -52.52
N ARG A 32 7.59 90.81 -51.91
CA ARG A 32 7.33 90.15 -50.62
C ARG A 32 8.48 90.42 -49.65
N PRO A 33 8.22 90.49 -48.32
CA PRO A 33 9.27 90.67 -47.32
C PRO A 33 10.23 89.46 -47.24
N PHE A 34 11.41 89.70 -46.66
CA PHE A 34 12.54 88.77 -46.67
C PHE A 34 12.49 87.74 -45.53
N ASN A 35 13.03 86.54 -45.79
CA ASN A 35 13.25 85.50 -44.79
C ASN A 35 14.72 85.49 -44.33
N ILE A 36 14.95 85.49 -43.01
CA ILE A 36 16.29 85.31 -42.42
C ILE A 36 16.65 83.82 -42.46
N THR A 37 17.81 83.48 -43.02
CA THR A 37 18.28 82.10 -43.19
C THR A 37 19.03 81.57 -41.97
N GLN A 38 18.66 80.37 -41.50
CA GLN A 38 19.48 79.61 -40.55
C GLN A 38 20.52 78.74 -41.31
N PRO A 39 21.76 78.60 -40.80
CA PRO A 39 22.80 77.80 -41.44
C PRO A 39 22.52 76.29 -41.31
N ARG A 40 22.88 75.51 -42.34
CA ARG A 40 22.78 74.04 -42.31
C ARG A 40 23.85 73.41 -41.41
N PRO A 41 23.53 72.35 -40.63
CA PRO A 41 24.51 71.61 -39.86
C PRO A 41 25.48 70.83 -40.79
N ARG A 42 26.70 70.56 -40.31
CA ARG A 42 27.72 69.81 -41.04
C ARG A 42 27.51 68.29 -40.89
N SER A 43 27.67 67.55 -41.99
CA SER A 43 27.60 66.09 -42.02
C SER A 43 28.88 65.43 -41.50
N ILE A 44 28.73 64.44 -40.62
CA ILE A 44 29.83 63.56 -40.17
C ILE A 44 30.00 62.44 -41.22
N PRO A 45 31.23 62.07 -41.63
CA PRO A 45 31.45 60.97 -42.57
C PRO A 45 31.07 59.61 -41.97
N VAL A 46 30.51 58.73 -42.80
CA VAL A 46 30.09 57.36 -42.42
C VAL A 46 31.30 56.41 -42.56
N PRO A 47 31.58 55.53 -41.58
CA PRO A 47 32.70 54.59 -41.67
C PRO A 47 32.45 53.47 -42.69
N GLU A 48 33.53 52.93 -43.25
CA GLU A 48 33.48 51.89 -44.29
C GLU A 48 32.95 50.54 -43.77
N PRO A 49 32.18 49.78 -44.58
CA PRO A 49 31.59 48.51 -44.16
C PRO A 49 32.62 47.37 -44.14
N ILE A 50 32.70 46.66 -43.00
CA ILE A 50 33.63 45.55 -42.78
C ILE A 50 33.44 44.42 -43.84
N PRO A 51 34.52 43.93 -44.48
CA PRO A 51 34.45 42.83 -45.44
C PRO A 51 33.85 41.54 -44.86
N LYS A 52 32.85 40.99 -45.55
CA LYS A 52 32.14 39.77 -45.12
C LYS A 52 32.88 38.52 -45.60
N LEU A 53 33.34 37.69 -44.65
CA LEU A 53 33.97 36.39 -44.94
C LEU A 53 33.02 35.43 -45.67
N LYS A 54 33.60 34.58 -46.53
CA LYS A 54 32.85 33.52 -47.23
C LYS A 54 32.37 32.46 -46.23
N LYS A 55 31.11 32.05 -46.32
CA LYS A 55 30.53 31.01 -45.46
C LYS A 55 31.27 29.67 -45.66
N HIS A 56 31.53 28.96 -44.56
CA HIS A 56 32.13 27.62 -44.60
C HIS A 56 31.16 26.59 -45.22
N LYS A 57 31.70 25.48 -45.73
CA LYS A 57 30.89 24.33 -46.16
C LYS A 57 30.19 23.70 -44.94
N PRO A 58 28.95 23.19 -45.08
CA PRO A 58 28.29 22.44 -44.01
C PRO A 58 29.04 21.15 -43.69
N ALA A 59 28.86 20.63 -42.47
CA ALA A 59 29.36 19.33 -42.07
C ALA A 59 28.71 18.20 -42.89
N PRO A 60 29.41 17.08 -43.15
CA PRO A 60 28.84 15.94 -43.86
C PRO A 60 27.68 15.32 -43.06
N VAL A 61 26.61 14.93 -43.76
CA VAL A 61 25.37 14.40 -43.16
C VAL A 61 25.62 13.14 -42.32
N THR A 62 26.59 12.32 -42.73
CA THR A 62 27.02 11.08 -42.06
C THR A 62 27.53 11.25 -40.63
N LEU A 63 27.78 12.49 -40.17
CA LEU A 63 28.09 12.78 -38.77
C LEU A 63 26.84 12.69 -37.85
N TYR A 64 25.64 12.76 -38.43
CA TYR A 64 24.35 12.72 -37.72
C TYR A 64 23.60 11.39 -37.91
N ASP A 65 23.99 10.60 -38.91
CA ASP A 65 23.49 9.24 -39.12
C ASP A 65 23.97 8.29 -38.01
N LYS A 66 23.14 7.31 -37.65
CA LYS A 66 23.45 6.39 -36.55
C LYS A 66 24.33 5.24 -37.06
N PRO A 67 25.41 4.86 -36.33
CA PRO A 67 26.22 3.70 -36.69
C PRO A 67 25.40 2.40 -36.74
N VAL A 68 25.67 1.57 -37.76
CA VAL A 68 24.90 0.35 -38.09
C VAL A 68 24.90 -0.66 -36.94
N GLU A 69 25.95 -0.65 -36.14
CA GLU A 69 26.12 -1.43 -34.92
C GLU A 69 24.99 -1.15 -33.91
N LEU A 70 24.51 0.10 -33.79
CA LEU A 70 23.38 0.43 -32.92
C LEU A 70 22.07 -0.18 -33.41
N GLU A 71 21.84 -0.25 -34.73
CA GLU A 71 20.68 -0.95 -35.28
C GLU A 71 20.78 -2.46 -35.04
N MET A 72 21.95 -3.06 -35.23
CA MET A 72 22.14 -4.49 -34.94
C MET A 72 21.93 -4.79 -33.45
N ILE A 73 22.39 -3.92 -32.55
CA ILE A 73 22.12 -4.02 -31.11
C ILE A 73 20.62 -3.86 -30.81
N GLN A 74 19.90 -2.97 -31.49
CA GLN A 74 18.44 -2.82 -31.33
C GLN A 74 17.69 -4.07 -31.79
N ARG A 75 17.95 -4.56 -33.02
CA ARG A 75 17.35 -5.79 -33.56
C ARG A 75 17.65 -7.01 -32.67
N THR A 76 18.86 -7.09 -32.09
CA THR A 76 19.24 -8.15 -31.14
C THR A 76 18.50 -8.02 -29.81
N LYS A 77 18.32 -6.80 -29.28
CA LYS A 77 17.49 -6.55 -28.08
C LYS A 77 16.03 -6.92 -28.31
N GLU A 78 15.47 -6.61 -29.48
CA GLU A 78 14.10 -6.97 -29.85
C GLU A 78 13.92 -8.49 -30.01
N ALA A 79 14.86 -9.18 -30.67
CA ALA A 79 14.84 -10.63 -30.79
C ALA A 79 14.97 -11.33 -29.42
N ASN A 80 15.83 -10.83 -28.54
CA ASN A 80 15.96 -11.35 -27.17
C ASN A 80 14.73 -11.03 -26.32
N ARG A 81 14.09 -9.87 -26.50
CA ARG A 81 12.81 -9.51 -25.87
C ARG A 81 11.70 -10.46 -26.31
N ARG A 82 11.51 -10.70 -27.61
CA ARG A 82 10.51 -11.67 -28.12
C ARG A 82 10.76 -13.06 -27.54
N ARG A 83 12.00 -13.54 -27.55
CA ARG A 83 12.41 -14.82 -26.91
C ARG A 83 12.27 -14.88 -25.39
N ALA A 84 12.07 -13.76 -24.72
CA ALA A 84 11.76 -13.69 -23.29
C ALA A 84 10.23 -13.65 -23.06
N GLU A 85 9.50 -12.90 -23.89
CA GLU A 85 8.04 -12.87 -23.93
C GLU A 85 7.46 -14.26 -24.28
N GLU A 86 8.01 -14.94 -25.30
CA GLU A 86 7.70 -16.32 -25.69
C GLU A 86 7.89 -17.31 -24.53
N ARG A 87 9.05 -17.27 -23.86
CA ARG A 87 9.33 -18.15 -22.70
C ARG A 87 8.46 -17.84 -21.49
N LEU A 88 8.10 -16.57 -21.28
CA LEU A 88 7.17 -16.17 -20.21
C LEU A 88 5.76 -16.69 -20.50
N MET A 89 5.31 -16.64 -21.75
CA MET A 89 4.04 -17.22 -22.19
C MET A 89 4.03 -18.75 -22.08
N GLU A 90 5.13 -19.41 -22.46
CA GLU A 90 5.28 -20.87 -22.31
C GLU A 90 5.29 -21.29 -20.83
N ALA A 91 6.08 -20.62 -20.00
CA ALA A 91 6.11 -20.87 -18.56
C ALA A 91 4.74 -20.64 -17.90
N SER A 92 4.03 -19.57 -18.28
CA SER A 92 2.67 -19.27 -17.83
C SER A 92 1.67 -20.35 -18.27
N ARG A 93 1.80 -20.89 -19.49
CA ARG A 93 0.97 -22.01 -20.00
C ARG A 93 1.25 -23.33 -19.26
N LEU A 94 2.47 -23.55 -18.80
CA LEU A 94 2.89 -24.74 -18.05
C LEU A 94 2.73 -24.59 -16.52
N GLN A 95 2.30 -23.41 -16.04
CA GLN A 95 2.17 -23.10 -14.62
C GLN A 95 0.93 -23.76 -14.02
N TYR A 96 1.12 -24.70 -13.10
CA TYR A 96 0.04 -25.32 -12.34
C TYR A 96 -0.87 -24.28 -11.67
N ALA A 97 -2.18 -24.54 -11.63
CA ALA A 97 -3.17 -23.59 -11.12
C ALA A 97 -2.91 -23.11 -9.68
N CYS A 98 -2.32 -23.96 -8.83
CA CYS A 98 -1.92 -23.61 -7.46
C CYS A 98 -0.75 -22.62 -7.36
N ALA A 99 0.04 -22.47 -8.42
CA ALA A 99 1.15 -21.50 -8.49
C ALA A 99 0.71 -20.14 -9.06
N ASN A 100 -0.53 -20.01 -9.54
CA ASN A 100 -1.06 -18.76 -10.06
C ASN A 100 -1.58 -17.86 -8.92
N PRO A 101 -1.00 -16.67 -8.65
CA PRO A 101 -1.48 -15.78 -7.58
C PRO A 101 -2.80 -15.09 -7.93
N ASN A 102 -3.18 -15.10 -9.21
CA ASN A 102 -4.44 -14.54 -9.70
C ASN A 102 -5.60 -15.50 -9.42
N LYS A 103 -6.50 -15.10 -8.52
CA LYS A 103 -7.79 -15.77 -8.32
C LYS A 103 -8.64 -15.73 -9.61
N SER A 104 -9.47 -16.75 -9.82
CA SER A 104 -10.42 -16.83 -10.95
C SER A 104 -11.37 -15.63 -10.99
N GLN A 105 -11.88 -15.28 -12.18
CA GLN A 105 -12.84 -14.19 -12.39
C GLN A 105 -14.05 -14.31 -11.45
N LYS A 106 -14.70 -15.48 -11.41
CA LYS A 106 -15.79 -15.78 -10.46
C LYS A 106 -15.41 -15.55 -8.99
N THR A 107 -14.16 -15.83 -8.61
CA THR A 107 -13.69 -15.57 -7.24
C THR A 107 -13.42 -14.08 -7.00
N LYS A 108 -12.98 -13.33 -8.02
CA LYS A 108 -12.83 -11.87 -7.95
C LYS A 108 -14.19 -11.18 -7.85
N GLU A 109 -15.18 -11.63 -8.63
CA GLU A 109 -16.58 -11.18 -8.58
C GLU A 109 -17.23 -11.42 -7.20
N ILE A 110 -17.06 -12.63 -6.64
CA ILE A 110 -17.52 -12.93 -5.27
C ILE A 110 -16.86 -11.99 -4.25
N ILE A 111 -15.56 -11.72 -4.38
CA ILE A 111 -14.84 -10.81 -3.47
C ILE A 111 -15.30 -9.36 -3.65
N SER A 112 -15.51 -8.88 -4.88
CA SER A 112 -16.03 -7.51 -5.10
C SER A 112 -17.46 -7.36 -4.61
N ASN A 113 -18.28 -8.41 -4.70
CA ASN A 113 -19.65 -8.39 -4.17
C ASN A 113 -19.65 -8.38 -2.63
N ILE A 114 -18.75 -9.13 -1.98
CA ILE A 114 -18.56 -9.08 -0.52
C ILE A 114 -18.09 -7.68 -0.09
N ILE A 115 -17.10 -7.10 -0.77
CA ILE A 115 -16.60 -5.74 -0.47
C ILE A 115 -17.72 -4.71 -0.66
N TYR A 116 -18.46 -4.78 -1.77
CA TYR A 116 -19.61 -3.90 -2.02
C TYR A 116 -20.73 -4.07 -0.98
N GLU A 117 -20.97 -5.30 -0.51
CA GLU A 117 -21.87 -5.56 0.61
C GLU A 117 -21.35 -4.99 1.94
N GLU A 118 -20.05 -5.06 2.23
CA GLU A 118 -19.46 -4.47 3.44
C GLU A 118 -19.46 -2.94 3.38
N GLU A 119 -19.05 -2.34 2.26
CA GLU A 119 -19.09 -0.89 2.02
C GLU A 119 -20.54 -0.36 2.10
N SER A 120 -21.52 -1.03 1.49
CA SER A 120 -22.93 -0.62 1.59
C SER A 120 -23.57 -0.87 2.98
N LYS A 121 -22.98 -1.74 3.81
CA LYS A 121 -23.29 -1.89 5.25
C LYS A 121 -22.54 -0.89 6.15
N ILE A 122 -21.72 -0.01 5.57
CA ILE A 122 -21.03 1.10 6.25
C ILE A 122 -21.59 2.45 5.77
N ASP A 123 -21.93 2.58 4.49
CA ASP A 123 -22.47 3.76 3.80
C ASP A 123 -23.94 4.10 4.15
N PHE A 124 -24.36 3.95 5.41
CA PHE A 124 -25.76 4.15 5.84
C PHE A 124 -26.36 5.53 5.46
N GLU A 125 -25.53 6.56 5.31
CA GLU A 125 -25.95 7.94 5.02
C GLU A 125 -25.41 8.49 3.67
N LYS A 126 -25.01 7.64 2.72
CA LYS A 126 -24.64 8.13 1.37
C LYS A 126 -25.86 8.72 0.66
N HIS A 127 -25.90 10.05 0.56
CA HIS A 127 -26.89 10.79 -0.22
C HIS A 127 -26.88 10.32 -1.68
N LYS A 128 -27.90 9.53 -2.06
CA LYS A 128 -28.11 9.06 -3.44
C LYS A 128 -28.57 10.21 -4.32
N ALA A 129 -27.61 11.00 -4.79
CA ALA A 129 -27.87 12.01 -5.80
C ALA A 129 -28.30 11.33 -7.11
N ASN A 130 -29.53 11.59 -7.54
CA ASN A 130 -29.95 11.22 -8.89
C ASN A 130 -29.02 11.90 -9.91
N PRO A 131 -28.60 11.21 -10.99
CA PRO A 131 -27.81 11.84 -12.04
C PRO A 131 -28.59 13.03 -12.61
N THR A 132 -27.93 14.18 -12.74
CA THR A 132 -28.56 15.42 -13.23
C THR A 132 -29.19 15.17 -14.61
N PRO A 133 -30.51 15.38 -14.79
CA PRO A 133 -31.19 15.16 -16.06
C PRO A 133 -30.48 15.85 -17.23
N ALA A 134 -30.32 15.15 -18.36
CA ALA A 134 -29.50 15.58 -19.49
C ALA A 134 -29.96 16.87 -20.20
N PHE A 135 -31.10 17.45 -19.80
CA PHE A 135 -31.52 18.79 -20.24
C PHE A 135 -30.85 19.92 -19.43
N LEU A 136 -30.40 19.65 -18.20
CA LEU A 136 -29.70 20.62 -17.34
C LEU A 136 -28.23 20.83 -17.76
N SER A 137 -27.66 19.91 -18.55
CA SER A 137 -26.33 20.04 -19.15
C SER A 137 -26.31 20.91 -20.43
N ARG A 138 -27.43 21.54 -20.79
CA ARG A 138 -27.46 22.69 -21.69
C ARG A 138 -27.32 23.97 -20.86
N GLU A 139 -26.42 24.87 -21.26
CA GLU A 139 -26.26 26.18 -20.65
C GLU A 139 -27.45 27.10 -20.97
N VAL A 140 -28.58 26.86 -20.29
CA VAL A 140 -29.73 27.77 -20.31
C VAL A 140 -29.33 29.02 -19.52
N PRO A 141 -29.37 30.23 -20.09
CA PRO A 141 -29.04 31.45 -19.37
C PRO A 141 -30.10 31.71 -18.29
N VAL A 142 -29.76 31.39 -17.04
CA VAL A 142 -30.65 31.54 -15.88
C VAL A 142 -30.89 33.03 -15.62
N LYS A 143 -31.99 33.56 -16.16
CA LYS A 143 -32.49 34.89 -15.80
C LYS A 143 -32.82 34.92 -14.32
N MET A 144 -31.98 35.60 -13.54
CA MET A 144 -32.21 35.87 -12.12
C MET A 144 -33.54 36.61 -11.95
N ASN A 145 -34.40 36.14 -11.04
CA ASN A 145 -35.61 36.90 -10.69
C ASN A 145 -35.21 38.19 -9.95
N THR A 146 -35.96 39.28 -10.13
CA THR A 146 -35.79 40.56 -9.41
C THR A 146 -35.61 40.37 -7.89
N ALA A 147 -36.47 39.55 -7.26
CA ALA A 147 -36.38 39.23 -5.83
C ALA A 147 -35.17 38.35 -5.47
N GLN A 148 -34.51 37.70 -6.43
CA GLN A 148 -33.25 36.97 -6.23
C GLN A 148 -32.06 37.92 -6.31
N ILE A 149 -32.04 38.83 -7.31
CA ILE A 149 -31.04 39.90 -7.43
C ILE A 149 -31.00 40.73 -6.14
N LEU A 150 -32.15 41.24 -5.68
CA LEU A 150 -32.20 42.09 -4.48
C LEU A 150 -31.80 41.35 -3.19
N ARG A 151 -32.09 40.05 -3.07
CA ARG A 151 -31.67 39.25 -1.90
C ARG A 151 -30.17 38.94 -1.90
N GLU A 152 -29.60 38.61 -3.06
CA GLU A 152 -28.16 38.35 -3.18
C GLU A 152 -27.35 39.64 -3.05
N GLY A 153 -27.82 40.75 -3.65
CA GLY A 153 -27.22 42.08 -3.50
C GLY A 153 -27.20 42.55 -2.04
N LYS A 154 -28.33 42.44 -1.33
CA LYS A 154 -28.40 42.77 0.12
C LYS A 154 -27.44 41.91 0.96
N LEU A 155 -27.28 40.63 0.62
CA LEU A 155 -26.34 39.73 1.29
C LEU A 155 -24.87 40.12 1.05
N TYR A 156 -24.52 40.68 -0.10
CA TYR A 156 -23.20 41.26 -0.31
C TYR A 156 -23.03 42.60 0.41
N GLN A 157 -24.02 43.50 0.36
CA GLN A 157 -24.01 44.76 1.11
C GLN A 157 -23.81 44.54 2.62
N GLN A 158 -24.50 43.56 3.22
CA GLN A 158 -24.31 43.22 4.64
C GLN A 158 -22.89 42.70 4.94
N ARG A 159 -22.25 41.99 4.00
CA ARG A 159 -20.85 41.55 4.15
C ARG A 159 -19.86 42.71 3.98
N GLU A 160 -20.14 43.64 3.06
CA GLU A 160 -19.38 44.88 2.87
C GLU A 160 -19.46 45.74 4.13
N GLU A 161 -20.67 46.00 4.65
CA GLU A 161 -20.89 46.67 5.93
C GLU A 161 -20.15 45.99 7.09
N GLU A 162 -20.20 44.65 7.18
CA GLU A 162 -19.46 43.89 8.19
C GLU A 162 -17.93 44.06 8.06
N ILE A 163 -17.41 44.16 6.84
CA ILE A 163 -15.98 44.36 6.58
C ILE A 163 -15.59 45.81 6.89
N ILE A 164 -16.39 46.78 6.48
CA ILE A 164 -16.21 48.21 6.79
C ILE A 164 -16.20 48.39 8.32
N LYS A 165 -17.19 47.86 9.04
CA LYS A 165 -17.23 47.91 10.51
C LYS A 165 -16.02 47.23 11.15
N LYS A 166 -15.45 46.18 10.55
CA LYS A 166 -14.20 45.56 11.04
C LYS A 166 -12.99 46.45 10.78
N LEU A 167 -12.92 47.16 9.64
CA LEU A 167 -11.88 48.14 9.33
C LEU A 167 -11.97 49.37 10.23
N GLU A 168 -13.16 49.96 10.41
CA GLU A 168 -13.42 51.08 11.33
C GLU A 168 -12.94 50.75 12.76
N ASN A 169 -13.21 49.53 13.25
CA ASN A 169 -12.71 49.09 14.55
C ASN A 169 -11.18 48.96 14.60
N LEU A 170 -10.53 48.48 13.54
CA LEU A 170 -9.07 48.42 13.44
C LEU A 170 -8.43 49.82 13.37
N GLU A 171 -9.05 50.75 12.64
CA GLU A 171 -8.65 52.17 12.58
C GLU A 171 -8.82 52.87 13.95
N ALA A 172 -9.86 52.51 14.71
CA ALA A 172 -10.04 52.91 16.10
C ALA A 172 -9.08 52.20 17.10
N GLY A 173 -8.14 51.38 16.62
CA GLY A 173 -7.10 50.73 17.42
C GLY A 173 -7.49 49.39 18.05
N ALA A 174 -8.59 48.76 17.63
CA ALA A 174 -8.90 47.39 18.03
C ALA A 174 -7.82 46.43 17.51
N LYS A 175 -7.55 45.35 18.27
CA LYS A 175 -6.48 44.40 17.94
C LYS A 175 -7.00 43.27 17.05
N ASP A 176 -6.30 43.02 15.94
CA ASP A 176 -6.63 41.94 15.01
C ASP A 176 -6.51 40.55 15.67
N ALA A 177 -7.52 39.71 15.41
CA ALA A 177 -7.57 38.32 15.86
C ALA A 177 -6.70 37.37 14.99
N SER A 178 -6.23 37.80 13.81
CA SER A 178 -5.46 36.96 12.89
C SER A 178 -4.24 36.31 13.55
N ASP A 179 -3.51 37.02 14.41
CA ASP A 179 -2.32 36.46 15.08
C ASP A 179 -2.67 35.41 16.14
N PHE A 180 -3.78 35.60 16.87
CA PHE A 180 -4.31 34.56 17.76
C PHE A 180 -4.77 33.33 16.97
N LEU A 181 -5.43 33.52 15.81
CA LEU A 181 -5.89 32.43 14.95
C LEU A 181 -4.71 31.68 14.29
N LYS A 182 -3.66 32.38 13.86
CA LYS A 182 -2.39 31.79 13.41
C LYS A 182 -1.80 30.91 14.52
N TRP A 183 -1.55 31.49 15.70
CA TRP A 183 -1.02 30.78 16.88
C TRP A 183 -1.87 29.56 17.26
N GLN A 184 -3.19 29.69 17.29
CA GLN A 184 -4.10 28.60 17.64
C GLN A 184 -4.13 27.51 16.55
N SER A 185 -3.86 27.84 15.29
CA SER A 185 -3.68 26.86 14.21
C SER A 185 -2.33 26.15 14.29
N GLU A 186 -1.25 26.88 14.60
CA GLU A 186 0.09 26.32 14.79
C GLU A 186 0.15 25.38 16.00
N MET A 187 -0.48 25.73 17.12
CA MET A 187 -0.53 24.86 18.30
C MET A 187 -1.34 23.60 18.01
N ARG A 188 -2.49 23.72 17.32
CA ARG A 188 -3.25 22.54 16.86
C ARG A 188 -2.47 21.67 15.86
N GLN A 189 -1.58 22.26 15.07
CA GLN A 189 -0.67 21.52 14.19
C GLN A 189 0.43 20.81 14.99
N LYS A 190 1.10 21.50 15.94
CA LYS A 190 2.13 20.93 16.82
C LYS A 190 1.58 19.77 17.66
N ASP A 191 0.36 19.92 18.21
CA ASP A 191 -0.36 18.84 18.91
C ASP A 191 -0.61 17.61 18.03
N LEU A 192 -0.87 17.83 16.74
CA LEU A 192 -1.13 16.76 15.77
C LEU A 192 0.17 16.09 15.32
N GLU A 193 1.23 16.87 15.08
CA GLU A 193 2.57 16.40 14.75
C GLU A 193 3.15 15.54 15.90
N GLY A 194 3.03 16.00 17.16
CA GLY A 194 3.41 15.23 18.34
C GLY A 194 2.64 13.91 18.48
N LYS A 195 1.32 13.92 18.24
CA LYS A 195 0.50 12.69 18.24
C LYS A 195 0.93 11.70 17.15
N LEU A 196 1.30 12.18 15.95
CA LEU A 196 1.83 11.34 14.88
C LEU A 196 3.23 10.79 15.23
N ALA A 197 4.09 11.61 15.84
CA ALA A 197 5.41 11.18 16.31
C ALA A 197 5.30 10.08 17.38
N ASP A 198 4.42 10.21 18.38
CA ASP A 198 4.15 9.17 19.36
C ASP A 198 3.59 7.88 18.75
N ILE A 199 2.85 7.95 17.63
CA ILE A 199 2.35 6.78 16.90
C ILE A 199 3.52 6.07 16.18
N GLU A 200 4.38 6.79 15.44
CA GLU A 200 5.54 6.15 14.80
C GLU A 200 6.55 5.66 15.85
N ARG A 201 6.71 6.36 16.98
CA ARG A 201 7.54 5.94 18.11
C ARG A 201 7.12 4.57 18.61
N ARG A 202 5.85 4.40 19.00
CA ARG A 202 5.29 3.11 19.45
C ARG A 202 5.39 2.04 18.35
N ARG A 203 5.25 2.42 17.08
CA ARG A 203 5.42 1.54 15.92
C ARG A 203 6.88 1.10 15.73
N LEU A 204 7.88 1.94 16.02
CA LEU A 204 9.30 1.59 16.00
C LEU A 204 9.68 0.74 17.22
N GLU A 205 9.23 1.12 18.42
CA GLU A 205 9.43 0.36 19.66
C GLU A 205 8.83 -1.06 19.55
N GLY A 206 7.63 -1.22 18.99
CA GLY A 206 7.03 -2.52 18.74
C GLY A 206 7.81 -3.40 17.73
N LYS A 207 8.31 -2.80 16.64
CA LYS A 207 9.21 -3.50 15.70
C LYS A 207 10.54 -3.90 16.38
N LEU A 208 11.10 -3.02 17.22
CA LEU A 208 12.36 -3.24 17.93
C LEU A 208 12.22 -4.37 18.96
N SER A 209 11.15 -4.36 19.76
CA SER A 209 10.81 -5.44 20.70
C SER A 209 10.70 -6.80 20.01
N HIS A 210 10.10 -6.86 18.82
CA HIS A 210 10.05 -8.09 18.02
C HIS A 210 11.45 -8.59 17.57
N GLU A 211 12.33 -7.69 17.13
CA GLU A 211 13.72 -8.04 16.78
C GLU A 211 14.53 -8.49 18.01
N GLU A 212 14.36 -7.83 19.16
CA GLU A 212 15.02 -8.19 20.42
C GLU A 212 14.49 -9.52 20.99
N ALA A 213 13.19 -9.82 20.83
CA ALA A 213 12.61 -11.12 21.19
C ALA A 213 13.11 -12.27 20.30
N ILE A 214 13.38 -12.02 19.01
CA ILE A 214 14.06 -12.99 18.14
C ILE A 214 15.49 -13.22 18.63
N PHE A 215 16.23 -12.15 18.95
CA PHE A 215 17.61 -12.24 19.42
C PHE A 215 17.73 -12.99 20.77
N ALA A 216 16.82 -12.74 21.72
CA ALA A 216 16.73 -13.47 22.97
C ALA A 216 16.50 -14.98 22.75
N ARG A 217 15.60 -15.36 21.82
CA ARG A 217 15.40 -16.77 21.43
C ARG A 217 16.64 -17.37 20.76
N GLN A 218 17.39 -16.60 19.97
CA GLN A 218 18.65 -17.06 19.38
C GLN A 218 19.72 -17.32 20.45
N ASN A 219 19.81 -16.48 21.49
CA ASN A 219 20.74 -16.68 22.59
C ASN A 219 20.38 -17.91 23.42
N LEU A 220 19.12 -18.06 23.85
CA LEU A 220 18.66 -19.26 24.56
C LEU A 220 18.97 -20.57 23.79
N ILE A 221 18.95 -20.55 22.45
CA ILE A 221 19.34 -21.67 21.60
C ILE A 221 20.87 -21.89 21.54
N LYS A 222 21.70 -20.87 21.73
CA LYS A 222 23.16 -21.00 21.90
C LYS A 222 23.48 -21.57 23.28
N ASP A 223 22.91 -20.98 24.33
CA ASP A 223 23.13 -21.36 25.73
C ASP A 223 22.75 -22.83 25.97
N ASN A 224 21.59 -23.26 25.43
CA ASN A 224 21.16 -24.67 25.49
C ASN A 224 22.06 -25.61 24.67
N LYS A 225 22.74 -25.14 23.62
CA LYS A 225 23.72 -25.97 22.89
C LYS A 225 25.02 -26.13 23.67
N GLN A 226 25.48 -25.08 24.34
CA GLN A 226 26.66 -25.12 25.22
C GLN A 226 26.41 -26.10 26.37
N LYS A 227 25.28 -25.99 27.07
CA LYS A 227 24.86 -26.96 28.10
C LYS A 227 24.75 -28.40 27.58
N VAL A 228 24.22 -28.61 26.38
CA VAL A 228 24.14 -29.95 25.75
C VAL A 228 25.52 -30.44 25.23
N GLN A 229 26.53 -29.59 25.16
CA GLN A 229 27.92 -29.96 24.90
C GLN A 229 28.65 -30.26 26.22
N GLU A 230 28.53 -29.39 27.23
CA GLU A 230 29.03 -29.59 28.60
C GLU A 230 28.57 -30.96 29.15
N MET A 231 27.26 -31.23 29.15
CA MET A 231 26.68 -32.53 29.55
C MET A 231 27.21 -33.73 28.73
N LYS A 232 27.71 -33.54 27.51
CA LYS A 232 28.34 -34.61 26.70
C LYS A 232 29.79 -34.84 27.06
N GLU A 233 30.52 -33.78 27.36
CA GLU A 233 31.90 -33.85 27.79
C GLU A 233 31.97 -34.49 29.19
N GLU A 234 31.07 -34.11 30.09
CA GLU A 234 30.83 -34.78 31.39
C GLU A 234 30.47 -36.27 31.23
N THR A 235 29.49 -36.61 30.39
CA THR A 235 29.10 -38.03 30.21
C THR A 235 30.16 -38.86 29.49
N GLN A 236 31.03 -38.24 28.68
CA GLN A 236 32.22 -38.91 28.14
C GLN A 236 33.28 -39.17 29.22
N GLN A 237 33.54 -38.22 30.12
CA GLN A 237 34.45 -38.39 31.26
C GLN A 237 33.94 -39.50 32.20
N MET A 238 32.65 -39.47 32.56
CA MET A 238 32.00 -40.51 33.37
C MET A 238 32.08 -41.91 32.71
N MET A 239 31.98 -41.99 31.38
CA MET A 239 32.15 -43.24 30.64
C MET A 239 33.61 -43.73 30.65
N GLN A 240 34.59 -42.83 30.51
CA GLN A 240 36.02 -43.16 30.62
C GLN A 240 36.35 -43.68 32.02
N GLU A 241 35.89 -43.01 33.08
CA GLU A 241 36.01 -43.50 34.45
C GLU A 241 35.39 -44.89 34.66
N PHE A 242 34.21 -45.14 34.10
CA PHE A 242 33.54 -46.44 34.21
C PHE A 242 34.34 -47.56 33.52
N LEU A 243 34.88 -47.29 32.33
CA LEU A 243 35.74 -48.23 31.61
C LEU A 243 37.06 -48.50 32.36
N GLU A 244 37.66 -47.47 32.96
CA GLU A 244 38.83 -47.64 33.83
C GLU A 244 38.53 -48.49 35.07
N LYS A 245 37.39 -48.23 35.74
CA LYS A 245 36.95 -49.01 36.91
C LYS A 245 36.72 -50.46 36.53
N LYS A 246 36.03 -50.74 35.42
CA LYS A 246 35.85 -52.10 34.90
C LYS A 246 37.17 -52.79 34.52
N PHE A 247 38.16 -52.07 33.99
CA PHE A 247 39.48 -52.62 33.69
C PHE A 247 40.34 -52.89 34.95
N LYS A 248 40.08 -52.17 36.05
CA LYS A 248 40.67 -52.46 37.37
C LYS A 248 39.99 -53.68 38.01
N GLU A 249 38.66 -53.70 38.05
CA GLU A 249 37.87 -54.86 38.49
C GLU A 249 38.22 -56.15 37.73
N GLU A 250 38.40 -56.11 36.41
CA GLU A 250 38.76 -57.30 35.63
C GLU A 250 40.16 -57.83 36.00
N LYS A 251 41.11 -56.95 36.31
CA LYS A 251 42.44 -57.35 36.80
C LYS A 251 42.36 -57.94 38.21
N GLU A 252 41.61 -57.32 39.11
CA GLU A 252 41.39 -57.82 40.46
C GLU A 252 40.69 -59.19 40.45
N MET A 253 39.68 -59.37 39.59
CA MET A 253 39.01 -60.66 39.38
C MET A 253 39.92 -61.71 38.72
N ARG A 254 40.79 -61.33 37.77
CA ARG A 254 41.81 -62.26 37.22
C ARG A 254 42.79 -62.72 38.31
N ASN A 255 43.32 -61.79 39.11
CA ASN A 255 44.21 -62.09 40.23
C ASN A 255 43.52 -63.01 41.25
N LEU A 256 42.27 -62.72 41.61
CA LEU A 256 41.46 -63.54 42.51
C LEU A 256 41.15 -64.93 41.93
N VAL A 257 40.97 -65.05 40.61
CA VAL A 257 40.84 -66.35 39.93
C VAL A 257 42.16 -67.12 39.96
N GLU A 258 43.32 -66.47 39.83
CA GLU A 258 44.63 -67.12 39.98
C GLU A 258 44.91 -67.54 41.44
N GLU A 259 44.59 -66.69 42.42
CA GLU A 259 44.67 -67.02 43.85
C GLU A 259 43.71 -68.13 44.25
N THR A 260 42.46 -68.13 43.80
CA THR A 260 41.50 -69.21 44.08
C THR A 260 41.83 -70.48 43.30
N MET A 261 42.42 -70.40 42.10
CA MET A 261 43.01 -71.56 41.42
C MET A 261 44.17 -72.16 42.24
N GLN A 262 45.06 -71.34 42.79
CA GLN A 262 46.15 -71.79 43.65
C GLN A 262 45.61 -72.34 44.98
N GLY A 263 44.64 -71.67 45.59
CA GLY A 263 43.88 -72.12 46.75
C GLY A 263 43.16 -73.44 46.49
N HIS A 264 42.62 -73.66 45.30
CA HIS A 264 42.02 -74.94 44.89
C HIS A 264 43.06 -76.04 44.66
N LYS A 265 44.30 -75.75 44.24
CA LYS A 265 45.40 -76.75 44.24
C LYS A 265 45.71 -77.15 45.69
N ASN A 266 45.98 -76.17 46.55
CA ASN A 266 46.28 -76.37 47.97
C ASN A 266 45.12 -77.10 48.69
N THR A 267 43.87 -76.78 48.36
CA THR A 267 42.67 -77.43 48.91
C THR A 267 42.44 -78.82 48.31
N LYS A 268 42.81 -79.09 47.05
CA LYS A 268 42.82 -80.46 46.50
C LYS A 268 43.86 -81.33 47.21
N GLU A 269 45.03 -80.79 47.54
CA GLU A 269 46.03 -81.47 48.36
C GLU A 269 45.57 -81.68 49.82
N ALA A 270 45.01 -80.63 50.44
CA ALA A 270 44.47 -80.70 51.79
C ALA A 270 43.24 -81.61 51.89
N THR A 271 42.38 -81.68 50.87
CA THR A 271 41.24 -82.62 50.82
C THR A 271 41.64 -84.03 50.41
N LYS A 272 42.77 -84.23 49.73
CA LYS A 272 43.41 -85.55 49.58
C LYS A 272 43.90 -86.05 50.94
N LYS A 273 44.53 -85.18 51.75
CA LYS A 273 44.87 -85.47 53.16
C LYS A 273 43.61 -85.69 54.03
N LEU A 274 42.59 -84.83 53.90
CA LEU A 274 41.35 -84.91 54.69
C LEU A 274 40.47 -86.10 54.29
N LYS A 275 40.44 -86.55 53.03
CA LYS A 275 39.74 -87.79 52.63
C LYS A 275 40.36 -89.01 53.31
N ASN A 276 41.67 -89.02 53.55
CA ASN A 276 42.34 -90.06 54.34
C ASN A 276 42.00 -89.99 55.84
N TYR A 277 41.39 -88.89 56.31
CA TYR A 277 40.99 -88.69 57.72
C TYR A 277 39.47 -88.81 57.93
N LYS A 278 38.64 -88.20 57.08
CA LYS A 278 37.18 -88.36 57.09
C LYS A 278 36.73 -89.77 56.65
N ARG A 279 37.60 -90.55 55.99
CA ARG A 279 37.40 -92.01 55.87
C ARG A 279 37.46 -92.74 57.21
N LYS A 280 37.98 -92.12 58.27
CA LYS A 280 37.83 -92.56 59.67
C LYS A 280 36.53 -91.99 60.27
N ILE A 281 36.35 -90.67 60.25
CA ILE A 281 35.22 -90.00 60.93
C ILE A 281 33.83 -90.37 60.38
N VAL A 282 33.68 -90.69 59.08
CA VAL A 282 32.38 -91.16 58.54
C VAL A 282 32.07 -92.60 58.97
N GLN A 283 33.04 -93.34 59.51
CA GLN A 283 32.80 -94.60 60.22
C GLN A 283 32.26 -94.37 61.65
N GLU A 284 32.32 -93.14 62.16
CA GLU A 284 31.93 -92.75 63.52
C GLU A 284 30.56 -92.00 63.52
N VAL A 285 30.36 -91.00 62.65
CA VAL A 285 29.20 -90.06 62.76
C VAL A 285 27.90 -90.55 62.07
N ASN A 286 27.94 -91.64 61.29
CA ASN A 286 26.72 -92.23 60.71
C ASN A 286 25.79 -92.87 61.78
N GLU A 287 26.24 -92.87 63.03
CA GLU A 287 25.55 -93.39 64.20
C GLU A 287 24.42 -92.44 64.70
N GLU A 288 24.45 -91.13 64.38
CA GLU A 288 23.68 -90.12 65.13
C GLU A 288 22.40 -89.52 64.46
N SER A 289 22.45 -89.09 63.18
CA SER A 289 21.62 -87.94 62.71
C SER A 289 20.12 -88.17 62.38
N LYS A 290 19.37 -88.96 63.16
CA LYS A 290 18.05 -89.51 62.77
C LYS A 290 16.78 -88.72 63.18
N GLU A 291 16.83 -87.39 63.34
CA GLU A 291 15.73 -86.62 63.95
C GLU A 291 15.18 -85.39 63.16
N LEU A 292 15.48 -84.16 63.60
CA LEU A 292 14.43 -83.16 63.94
C LEU A 292 13.40 -82.79 62.85
N MET A 293 13.83 -82.07 61.79
CA MET A 293 13.05 -81.65 60.60
C MET A 293 11.73 -80.85 60.75
N LYS A 294 11.01 -80.91 61.88
CA LYS A 294 9.53 -80.91 61.88
C LYS A 294 8.72 -79.59 61.92
N GLN A 295 9.30 -78.39 62.05
CA GLN A 295 8.66 -77.35 62.92
C GLN A 295 8.16 -76.00 62.35
N ALA A 296 8.33 -75.59 61.08
CA ALA A 296 8.00 -74.20 60.69
C ALA A 296 7.35 -74.00 59.31
N LEU A 297 6.30 -73.16 59.25
CA LEU A 297 5.78 -72.48 58.05
C LEU A 297 5.04 -71.18 58.48
N GLU A 298 3.71 -71.15 58.48
CA GLU A 298 2.87 -70.10 59.10
C GLU A 298 2.52 -68.90 58.18
N GLU A 299 1.89 -67.87 58.75
CA GLU A 299 2.66 -66.62 58.99
C GLU A 299 2.52 -65.47 57.96
N ALA A 300 1.31 -64.89 57.85
CA ALA A 300 1.02 -63.49 57.47
C ALA A 300 0.89 -63.06 55.97
N GLU A 301 -0.36 -62.83 55.56
CA GLU A 301 -0.80 -61.85 54.55
C GLU A 301 -2.01 -61.07 55.12
N LEU A 302 -2.26 -59.81 54.67
CA LEU A 302 -3.60 -59.19 54.43
C LEU A 302 -3.56 -57.62 54.29
N GLU A 303 -4.71 -57.05 53.91
CA GLU A 303 -5.17 -55.64 54.05
C GLU A 303 -4.92 -54.58 52.92
N MET A 304 -5.68 -53.46 53.07
CA MET A 304 -5.67 -52.16 52.34
C MET A 304 -6.37 -52.08 50.96
N ARG A 305 -7.40 -51.20 50.80
CA ARG A 305 -8.16 -51.06 49.51
C ARG A 305 -9.08 -49.85 49.19
N ARG A 306 -9.19 -48.76 49.98
CA ARG A 306 -10.27 -47.74 49.81
C ARG A 306 -9.80 -46.31 49.45
N LYS A 307 -10.35 -45.69 48.37
CA LYS A 307 -10.63 -44.22 48.16
C LYS A 307 -10.86 -43.87 46.65
N MET A 308 -12.00 -43.27 46.28
CA MET A 308 -12.31 -42.66 44.96
C MET A 308 -13.50 -41.65 45.06
N GLU A 309 -13.78 -40.92 43.95
CA GLU A 309 -14.99 -40.12 43.59
C GLU A 309 -15.34 -38.80 44.33
N LEU A 310 -15.77 -37.76 43.55
CA LEU A 310 -16.67 -36.65 43.98
C LEU A 310 -17.16 -35.72 42.84
N ILE A 311 -16.28 -35.17 41.99
CA ILE A 311 -16.54 -33.89 41.27
C ILE A 311 -17.10 -34.09 39.84
N HIS A 312 -18.28 -33.51 39.52
CA HIS A 312 -18.92 -33.74 38.19
C HIS A 312 -19.82 -32.65 37.54
N GLN A 313 -20.41 -31.66 38.24
CA GLN A 313 -21.55 -30.89 37.66
C GLN A 313 -21.59 -29.35 37.91
N ILE A 314 -21.38 -28.53 36.87
CA ILE A 314 -22.00 -27.18 36.66
C ILE A 314 -22.20 -26.98 35.12
N LYS A 315 -23.40 -26.57 34.64
CA LYS A 315 -23.80 -26.39 33.21
C LYS A 315 -24.68 -25.12 32.99
N ALA A 316 -24.62 -24.49 31.79
CA ALA A 316 -25.70 -23.74 31.05
C ALA A 316 -26.24 -22.36 31.62
N MET A 317 -26.96 -21.40 30.93
CA MET A 317 -27.31 -20.99 29.50
C MET A 317 -28.11 -19.60 29.39
N GLU A 318 -28.14 -18.88 28.21
CA GLU A 318 -29.12 -17.91 27.50
C GLU A 318 -29.74 -16.57 28.12
N ALA A 319 -30.44 -15.54 27.50
CA ALA A 319 -30.80 -14.95 26.13
C ALA A 319 -31.44 -13.45 26.16
N VAL A 320 -31.81 -12.72 25.04
CA VAL A 320 -32.15 -11.21 24.96
C VAL A 320 -33.16 -10.67 23.82
N PRO A 321 -33.93 -9.50 23.91
CA PRO A 321 -34.93 -8.91 22.91
C PRO A 321 -34.89 -7.38 22.43
N ILE A 322 -35.76 -6.85 21.49
CA ILE A 322 -35.74 -5.48 20.77
C ILE A 322 -37.16 -4.91 20.17
N ILE A 323 -37.42 -3.56 19.86
CA ILE A 323 -38.39 -2.83 18.85
C ILE A 323 -39.83 -2.16 19.25
N ARG A 324 -40.65 -1.15 18.68
CA ARG A 324 -40.66 0.12 17.76
C ARG A 324 -41.79 1.32 17.86
N GLN A 325 -42.59 1.83 16.83
CA GLN A 325 -43.23 3.26 16.62
C GLN A 325 -44.70 3.39 15.93
N LYS A 326 -45.52 4.46 15.48
CA LYS A 326 -45.61 5.97 15.09
C LYS A 326 -47.11 6.63 14.95
N LEU A 327 -47.40 7.92 14.49
CA LEU A 327 -48.71 8.78 14.50
C LEU A 327 -49.17 9.75 13.26
N VAL A 328 -50.29 10.60 13.27
CA VAL A 328 -50.97 11.47 12.14
C VAL A 328 -51.81 12.82 12.52
N ASP A 329 -52.48 13.66 11.60
CA ASP A 329 -53.11 15.08 11.79
C ASP A 329 -54.17 15.73 10.71
N LEU A 330 -54.93 16.91 10.88
CA LEU A 330 -56.04 17.60 9.99
C LEU A 330 -56.46 19.19 10.11
N SER A 331 -57.40 19.83 9.29
CA SER A 331 -57.99 21.30 9.28
C SER A 331 -59.31 21.59 8.39
N GLU A 332 -60.06 22.74 8.05
CA GLU A 332 -60.17 24.29 8.17
C GLU A 332 -61.61 25.03 7.83
N SER A 333 -61.80 26.36 7.41
CA SER A 333 -63.02 27.31 7.55
C SER A 333 -63.54 28.39 6.43
N ALA A 334 -64.40 29.48 6.68
CA ALA A 334 -65.17 30.43 5.70
C ALA A 334 -65.76 31.90 6.13
N GLY A 335 -66.54 32.73 5.30
CA GLY A 335 -67.05 34.18 5.54
C GLY A 335 -68.23 34.91 4.69
N HIS A 336 -68.58 36.27 4.81
CA HIS A 336 -69.81 37.05 4.21
C HIS A 336 -69.86 38.67 3.99
N GLY A 337 -71.01 39.39 3.63
CA GLY A 337 -71.18 40.88 3.19
C GLY A 337 -72.55 41.75 3.35
N LEU A 338 -72.78 43.00 2.75
CA LEU A 338 -73.91 44.03 3.07
C LEU A 338 -74.56 45.09 1.98
N LEU A 339 -75.04 46.36 2.33
CA LEU A 339 -76.19 47.26 1.81
C LEU A 339 -75.91 48.73 1.23
N SER A 340 -75.56 49.01 -0.05
CA SER A 340 -75.11 50.39 -0.48
C SER A 340 -75.58 50.94 -1.86
N GLU A 341 -76.70 51.67 -1.93
CA GLU A 341 -77.35 52.08 -3.22
C GLU A 341 -77.40 53.60 -3.48
N MET A 342 -77.08 54.07 -4.70
CA MET A 342 -77.04 55.50 -5.10
C MET A 342 -77.65 55.80 -6.49
N SER A 343 -78.10 57.04 -6.71
CA SER A 343 -78.79 57.49 -7.95
C SER A 343 -77.85 57.84 -9.11
N ILE A 344 -78.33 57.63 -10.36
CA ILE A 344 -77.48 57.34 -11.53
C ILE A 344 -77.28 58.50 -12.52
N ALA A 345 -77.88 59.68 -12.26
CA ALA A 345 -77.85 60.86 -13.14
C ALA A 345 -76.91 61.98 -12.66
N GLU A 346 -76.90 62.31 -11.36
CA GLU A 346 -75.84 63.14 -10.76
C GLU A 346 -74.45 62.49 -10.95
N LEU A 347 -74.45 61.16 -11.06
CA LEU A 347 -73.38 60.25 -11.46
C LEU A 347 -72.90 60.45 -12.92
N ARG A 348 -73.19 61.59 -13.57
CA ARG A 348 -72.81 61.88 -14.97
C ARG A 348 -72.07 63.20 -15.17
N GLU A 349 -72.59 64.33 -14.69
CA GLU A 349 -71.89 65.63 -14.82
C GLU A 349 -70.77 65.80 -13.80
N ARG A 350 -70.98 65.41 -12.53
CA ARG A 350 -69.86 65.27 -11.58
C ARG A 350 -68.79 64.35 -12.17
N VAL A 351 -69.23 63.25 -12.78
CA VAL A 351 -68.37 62.29 -13.49
C VAL A 351 -67.69 62.89 -14.75
N SER A 352 -68.14 63.99 -15.35
CA SER A 352 -67.43 64.62 -16.49
C SER A 352 -66.31 65.55 -16.04
N LEU A 353 -66.51 66.32 -14.97
CA LEU A 353 -65.44 67.12 -14.34
C LEU A 353 -64.44 66.23 -13.59
N CYS A 354 -64.91 65.20 -12.89
CA CYS A 354 -64.05 64.14 -12.36
C CYS A 354 -63.23 63.53 -13.49
N LYS A 355 -63.82 63.12 -14.64
CA LYS A 355 -63.06 62.63 -15.81
C LYS A 355 -62.02 63.58 -16.41
N ALA A 356 -62.07 64.88 -16.12
CA ALA A 356 -61.04 65.83 -16.55
C ALA A 356 -59.86 65.83 -15.57
N ALA A 357 -60.13 66.01 -14.27
CA ALA A 357 -59.12 65.95 -13.22
C ALA A 357 -58.50 64.54 -13.06
N GLU A 358 -59.30 63.49 -13.29
CA GLU A 358 -58.87 62.10 -13.38
C GLU A 358 -57.80 61.95 -14.45
N LYS A 359 -57.97 62.50 -15.66
CA LYS A 359 -56.96 62.40 -16.73
C LYS A 359 -55.65 63.09 -16.39
N GLU A 360 -55.68 64.29 -15.82
CA GLU A 360 -54.47 64.98 -15.37
C GLU A 360 -53.77 64.18 -14.27
N SER A 361 -54.54 63.63 -13.31
CA SER A 361 -54.01 62.72 -12.29
C SER A 361 -53.56 61.35 -12.82
N GLU A 362 -54.10 60.89 -13.95
CA GLU A 362 -53.66 59.69 -14.65
C GLU A 362 -52.36 59.94 -15.40
N GLU A 363 -52.17 61.12 -15.99
CA GLU A 363 -50.97 61.49 -16.74
C GLU A 363 -49.78 61.70 -15.80
N THR A 364 -49.93 62.49 -14.73
CA THR A 364 -48.89 62.58 -13.68
C THR A 364 -48.58 61.21 -13.07
N ARG A 365 -49.60 60.38 -12.81
CA ARG A 365 -49.43 59.02 -12.29
C ARG A 365 -48.80 58.06 -13.32
N ARG A 366 -49.00 58.26 -14.63
CA ARG A 366 -48.30 57.49 -15.69
C ARG A 366 -46.82 57.81 -15.68
N ASP A 367 -46.47 59.09 -15.55
CA ASP A 367 -45.09 59.56 -15.49
C ASP A 367 -44.40 59.10 -14.20
N ASP A 368 -45.05 59.23 -13.04
CA ASP A 368 -44.58 58.63 -11.78
C ASP A 368 -44.34 57.12 -11.93
N ILE A 369 -45.28 56.39 -12.54
CA ILE A 369 -45.16 54.95 -12.79
C ILE A 369 -44.01 54.63 -13.77
N LEU A 370 -43.69 55.53 -14.69
CA LEU A 370 -42.57 55.39 -15.63
C LEU A 370 -41.23 55.62 -14.91
N GLN A 371 -41.08 56.74 -14.21
CA GLN A 371 -39.88 57.04 -13.42
C GLN A 371 -39.60 55.96 -12.36
N ASN A 372 -40.64 55.46 -11.68
CA ASN A 372 -40.49 54.37 -10.71
C ASN A 372 -40.09 53.02 -11.36
N LYS A 373 -40.40 52.78 -12.65
CA LYS A 373 -39.88 51.62 -13.39
C LYS A 373 -38.42 51.82 -13.75
N GLU A 374 -38.05 52.98 -14.31
CA GLU A 374 -36.68 53.28 -14.70
C GLU A 374 -35.71 53.24 -13.49
N ALA A 375 -36.08 53.87 -12.38
CA ALA A 375 -35.30 53.83 -11.14
C ALA A 375 -35.15 52.39 -10.58
N LYS A 376 -36.21 51.57 -10.69
CA LYS A 376 -36.17 50.16 -10.30
C LYS A 376 -35.27 49.33 -11.20
N ASP A 377 -35.30 49.54 -12.51
CA ASP A 377 -34.48 48.80 -13.46
C ASP A 377 -32.99 49.23 -13.36
N GLN A 378 -32.72 50.51 -13.14
CA GLN A 378 -31.37 51.00 -12.79
C GLN A 378 -30.85 50.36 -11.48
N LEU A 379 -31.68 50.29 -10.44
CA LEU A 379 -31.33 49.60 -9.18
C LEU A 379 -31.02 48.11 -9.41
N LEU A 380 -31.79 47.42 -10.26
CA LEU A 380 -31.57 46.01 -10.61
C LEU A 380 -30.29 45.80 -11.44
N LEU A 381 -29.95 46.73 -12.33
CA LEU A 381 -28.67 46.70 -13.07
C LEU A 381 -27.48 46.92 -12.14
N ASN A 382 -27.53 47.96 -11.30
CA ASN A 382 -26.46 48.28 -10.35
C ASN A 382 -26.22 47.14 -9.33
N THR A 383 -27.29 46.50 -8.84
CA THR A 383 -27.17 45.34 -7.94
C THR A 383 -26.71 44.07 -8.67
N LEU A 384 -27.04 43.88 -9.95
CA LEU A 384 -26.49 42.79 -10.75
C LEU A 384 -24.99 42.99 -11.03
N GLU A 385 -24.54 44.24 -11.22
CA GLU A 385 -23.12 44.59 -11.34
C GLU A 385 -22.32 44.29 -10.07
N THR A 386 -22.81 44.66 -8.88
CA THR A 386 -22.09 44.34 -7.63
C THR A 386 -22.04 42.83 -7.42
N ILE A 387 -23.14 42.11 -7.66
CA ILE A 387 -23.16 40.64 -7.66
C ILE A 387 -22.13 40.03 -8.62
N SER A 388 -22.00 40.56 -9.84
CA SER A 388 -21.05 40.02 -10.82
C SER A 388 -19.59 40.22 -10.40
N LYS A 389 -19.27 41.40 -9.82
CA LYS A 389 -17.96 41.71 -9.24
C LYS A 389 -17.63 40.75 -8.09
N HIS A 390 -18.54 40.58 -7.12
CA HIS A 390 -18.38 39.63 -6.01
C HIS A 390 -18.21 38.18 -6.46
N ARG A 391 -18.96 37.73 -7.46
CA ARG A 391 -18.84 36.36 -8.01
C ARG A 391 -17.51 36.15 -8.74
N LEU A 392 -17.03 37.15 -9.48
CA LEU A 392 -15.74 37.10 -10.17
C LEU A 392 -14.58 37.06 -9.16
N GLU A 393 -14.64 37.85 -8.09
CA GLU A 393 -13.63 37.82 -7.02
C GLU A 393 -13.64 36.51 -6.24
N GLN A 394 -14.81 35.96 -5.89
CA GLN A 394 -14.92 34.63 -5.30
C GLN A 394 -14.33 33.54 -6.21
N THR A 395 -14.57 33.63 -7.53
CA THR A 395 -14.00 32.70 -8.51
C THR A 395 -12.47 32.82 -8.58
N ARG A 396 -11.95 34.05 -8.60
CA ARG A 396 -10.52 34.35 -8.56
C ARG A 396 -9.85 33.86 -7.27
N ALA A 397 -10.50 34.06 -6.12
CA ALA A 397 -10.03 33.59 -4.81
C ALA A 397 -10.10 32.04 -4.69
N ALA A 398 -11.10 31.40 -5.28
CA ALA A 398 -11.17 29.94 -5.38
C ALA A 398 -10.04 29.39 -6.28
N ALA A 399 -9.78 30.03 -7.42
CA ALA A 399 -8.69 29.67 -8.33
C ALA A 399 -7.32 29.80 -7.66
N THR A 400 -7.02 30.91 -6.97
CA THR A 400 -5.74 31.07 -6.26
C THR A 400 -5.58 30.12 -5.08
N ARG A 401 -6.67 29.81 -4.35
CA ARG A 401 -6.68 28.75 -3.31
C ARG A 401 -6.46 27.34 -3.89
N LEU A 402 -6.91 27.09 -5.11
CA LEU A 402 -6.71 25.82 -5.81
C LEU A 402 -5.30 25.71 -6.40
N GLU A 403 -4.73 26.82 -6.90
CA GLU A 403 -3.32 26.89 -7.28
C GLU A 403 -2.38 26.74 -6.08
N SER A 404 -2.64 27.40 -4.95
CA SER A 404 -1.81 27.25 -3.76
C SER A 404 -1.85 25.81 -3.25
N LYS A 405 -3.04 25.18 -3.22
CA LYS A 405 -3.19 23.74 -2.93
C LYS A 405 -2.49 22.80 -3.93
N LYS A 406 -2.37 23.18 -5.20
CA LYS A 406 -1.60 22.41 -6.21
C LYS A 406 -0.09 22.60 -6.07
N LYS A 407 0.36 23.80 -5.69
CA LYS A 407 1.78 24.14 -5.48
C LYS A 407 2.29 23.59 -4.14
N SER A 408 1.42 23.48 -3.13
CA SER A 408 1.65 22.64 -1.97
C SER A 408 1.33 21.19 -2.31
N GLU A 409 2.27 20.49 -2.96
CA GLU A 409 2.23 19.02 -2.96
C GLU A 409 2.08 18.50 -1.53
N PRO A 410 1.43 17.35 -1.32
CA PRO A 410 1.33 16.72 -0.01
C PRO A 410 2.71 16.19 0.42
N LYS A 411 3.57 17.11 0.86
CA LYS A 411 4.80 16.82 1.57
C LYS A 411 4.43 15.90 2.73
N LYS A 412 4.86 14.64 2.65
CA LYS A 412 4.81 13.73 3.80
C LYS A 412 5.48 14.48 4.95
N ILE A 413 4.80 14.59 6.09
CA ILE A 413 5.36 15.25 7.26
C ILE A 413 6.54 14.40 7.71
N GLU A 414 7.74 14.81 7.35
CA GLU A 414 8.99 14.17 7.77
C GLU A 414 9.20 14.54 9.24
N LEU A 415 8.60 13.74 10.13
CA LEU A 415 8.72 13.84 11.57
C LEU A 415 10.17 13.55 11.99
N LYS A 416 11.00 14.59 11.90
CA LYS A 416 12.45 14.57 12.16
C LYS A 416 12.77 14.70 13.65
N ASP A 417 11.99 14.00 14.48
CA ASP A 417 12.30 13.82 15.88
C ASP A 417 13.59 12.99 16.01
N GLU A 418 14.60 13.54 16.68
CA GLU A 418 15.90 12.89 16.90
C GLU A 418 15.71 11.47 17.47
N LYS A 419 14.82 11.33 18.46
CA LYS A 419 14.41 10.08 19.11
C LYS A 419 13.82 9.04 18.15
N LEU A 420 13.07 9.47 17.12
CA LEU A 420 12.58 8.56 16.08
C LEU A 420 13.74 8.07 15.20
N THR A 421 14.70 8.94 14.87
CA THR A 421 15.89 8.54 14.10
C THR A 421 16.80 7.59 14.88
N GLU A 422 16.92 7.76 16.20
CA GLU A 422 17.65 6.86 17.09
C GLU A 422 16.99 5.48 17.17
N LEU A 423 15.66 5.43 17.39
CA LEU A 423 14.90 4.20 17.38
C LEU A 423 14.97 3.47 16.03
N GLN A 424 14.97 4.21 14.92
CA GLN A 424 15.15 3.63 13.59
C GLN A 424 16.57 3.07 13.40
N LYS A 425 17.63 3.81 13.77
CA LYS A 425 19.03 3.32 13.73
C LYS A 425 19.19 2.04 14.55
N ARG A 426 18.75 2.04 15.82
CA ARG A 426 18.82 0.85 16.71
C ARG A 426 18.05 -0.35 16.14
N LEU A 427 16.92 -0.12 15.49
CA LEU A 427 16.14 -1.16 14.80
C LEU A 427 16.87 -1.70 13.56
N GLU A 428 17.55 -0.85 12.79
CA GLU A 428 18.36 -1.25 11.64
C GLU A 428 19.61 -2.03 12.08
N GLU A 429 20.27 -1.61 13.17
CA GLU A 429 21.36 -2.32 13.82
C GLU A 429 20.94 -3.72 14.31
N ARG A 430 19.81 -3.84 15.03
CA ARG A 430 19.27 -5.14 15.46
C ARG A 430 18.97 -6.06 14.27
N LYS A 431 18.38 -5.51 13.19
CA LYS A 431 18.15 -6.25 11.95
C LYS A 431 19.46 -6.70 11.30
N ALA A 432 20.49 -5.85 11.28
CA ALA A 432 21.81 -6.19 10.77
C ALA A 432 22.49 -7.28 11.62
N GLN A 433 22.41 -7.21 12.95
CA GLN A 433 22.87 -8.27 13.87
C GLN A 433 22.20 -9.61 13.54
N ARG A 434 20.85 -9.65 13.49
CA ARG A 434 20.09 -10.86 13.12
C ARG A 434 20.49 -11.39 11.74
N MET A 435 20.71 -10.52 10.76
CA MET A 435 21.11 -10.94 9.41
C MET A 435 22.54 -11.51 9.36
N LYS A 436 23.49 -10.94 10.12
CA LYS A 436 24.84 -11.50 10.31
C LYS A 436 24.78 -12.88 10.97
N GLU A 437 24.00 -13.05 12.05
CA GLU A 437 23.82 -14.38 12.68
C GLU A 437 23.15 -15.39 11.76
N ARG A 438 22.17 -14.95 10.95
CA ARG A 438 21.51 -15.82 9.96
C ARG A 438 22.45 -16.20 8.81
N GLN A 439 23.47 -15.40 8.52
CA GLN A 439 24.52 -15.74 7.56
C GLN A 439 25.53 -16.71 8.16
N SER A 440 26.06 -16.47 9.37
CA SER A 440 26.98 -17.40 10.03
C SER A 440 26.34 -18.77 10.32
N ALA A 441 25.07 -18.80 10.73
CA ALA A 441 24.31 -20.04 10.90
C ALA A 441 24.12 -20.81 9.58
N LYS A 442 23.91 -20.12 8.44
CA LYS A 442 23.85 -20.74 7.10
C LYS A 442 25.20 -21.33 6.67
N LEU A 443 26.31 -20.70 7.03
CA LEU A 443 27.66 -21.18 6.72
C LEU A 443 28.01 -22.42 7.57
N GLY A 444 27.71 -22.39 8.87
CA GLY A 444 27.93 -23.52 9.77
C GLY A 444 27.00 -24.72 9.53
N THR A 445 25.79 -24.51 9.01
CA THR A 445 24.86 -25.60 8.67
C THR A 445 24.70 -25.78 7.16
N LYS A 446 25.59 -26.60 6.57
CA LYS A 446 25.33 -27.24 5.27
C LYS A 446 24.00 -28.01 5.36
N ARG A 447 22.92 -27.44 4.82
CA ARG A 447 21.54 -27.96 4.93
C ARG A 447 21.38 -29.42 4.50
N SER A 448 22.23 -29.88 3.58
CA SER A 448 22.32 -31.29 3.18
C SER A 448 22.52 -32.26 4.35
N SER A 449 23.10 -31.86 5.48
CA SER A 449 23.24 -32.74 6.65
C SER A 449 21.88 -33.25 7.18
N ALA A 450 20.87 -32.38 7.27
CA ALA A 450 19.55 -32.77 7.75
C ALA A 450 18.77 -33.54 6.68
N ASP A 451 18.74 -33.03 5.44
CA ASP A 451 18.01 -33.66 4.33
C ASP A 451 18.61 -35.01 3.92
N ASN A 452 19.94 -35.19 4.03
CA ASN A 452 20.58 -36.49 3.80
C ASN A 452 20.29 -37.46 4.95
N ARG A 453 20.16 -36.98 6.20
CA ARG A 453 19.81 -37.84 7.34
C ARG A 453 18.36 -38.33 7.26
N THR A 454 17.41 -37.48 6.88
CA THR A 454 16.02 -37.90 6.66
C THR A 454 15.91 -38.86 5.47
N ARG A 455 16.58 -38.57 4.34
CA ARG A 455 16.67 -39.50 3.20
C ARG A 455 17.32 -40.84 3.56
N SER A 456 18.38 -40.83 4.36
CA SER A 456 19.06 -42.04 4.83
C SER A 456 18.12 -42.92 5.70
N LEU A 457 17.38 -42.32 6.63
CA LEU A 457 16.39 -43.03 7.45
C LEU A 457 15.21 -43.56 6.62
N ILE A 458 14.73 -42.80 5.63
CA ILE A 458 13.69 -43.26 4.69
C ILE A 458 14.19 -44.45 3.87
N ASN A 459 15.43 -44.42 3.39
CA ASN A 459 16.03 -45.53 2.63
C ASN A 459 16.27 -46.77 3.51
N GLN A 460 16.69 -46.60 4.77
CA GLN A 460 16.76 -47.71 5.72
C GLN A 460 15.39 -48.33 5.99
N LYS A 461 14.35 -47.51 6.19
CA LYS A 461 12.97 -48.00 6.37
C LYS A 461 12.48 -48.79 5.15
N LYS A 462 12.73 -48.29 3.93
CA LYS A 462 12.43 -49.02 2.68
C LYS A 462 13.16 -50.35 2.59
N ALA A 463 14.46 -50.40 2.86
CA ALA A 463 15.22 -51.65 2.81
C ALA A 463 14.72 -52.70 3.82
N LEU A 464 14.26 -52.27 5.01
CA LEU A 464 13.63 -53.15 5.99
C LEU A 464 12.24 -53.63 5.52
N GLU A 465 11.45 -52.75 4.91
CA GLU A 465 10.15 -53.12 4.32
C GLU A 465 10.32 -54.09 3.14
N GLU A 466 11.25 -53.84 2.23
CA GLU A 466 11.59 -54.73 1.11
C GLU A 466 12.10 -56.10 1.57
N ASN A 467 12.89 -56.15 2.66
CA ASN A 467 13.29 -57.43 3.26
C ASN A 467 12.08 -58.18 3.84
N ARG A 468 11.19 -57.50 4.57
CA ARG A 468 9.96 -58.10 5.12
C ARG A 468 9.03 -58.61 4.01
N TRP A 469 8.88 -57.86 2.91
CA TRP A 469 8.10 -58.33 1.75
C TRP A 469 8.72 -59.58 1.13
N ARG A 470 10.04 -59.62 0.91
CA ARG A 470 10.73 -60.84 0.43
C ARG A 470 10.61 -62.03 1.39
N GLU A 471 10.58 -61.81 2.70
CA GLU A 471 10.33 -62.88 3.67
C GLU A 471 8.89 -63.42 3.55
N LEU A 472 7.89 -62.54 3.37
CA LEU A 472 6.49 -62.94 3.17
C LEU A 472 6.26 -63.63 1.81
N GLU A 473 6.94 -63.18 0.75
CA GLU A 473 6.94 -63.86 -0.56
C GLU A 473 7.56 -65.26 -0.43
N LEU A 474 8.68 -65.41 0.29
CA LEU A 474 9.32 -66.69 0.55
C LEU A 474 8.48 -67.63 1.44
N THR A 475 7.70 -67.13 2.40
CA THR A 475 6.77 -67.99 3.16
C THR A 475 5.55 -68.38 2.33
N GLN A 476 5.01 -67.50 1.49
CA GLN A 476 3.95 -67.84 0.55
C GLN A 476 4.43 -68.84 -0.52
N GLU A 477 5.62 -68.68 -1.08
CA GLU A 477 6.22 -69.67 -1.98
C GLU A 477 6.39 -71.04 -1.30
N ARG A 478 6.86 -71.07 -0.05
CA ARG A 478 6.99 -72.33 0.70
C ARG A 478 5.63 -72.96 0.98
N ALA A 479 4.61 -72.17 1.32
CA ALA A 479 3.25 -72.65 1.50
C ALA A 479 2.64 -73.18 0.20
N ALA A 480 2.84 -72.50 -0.93
CA ALA A 480 2.42 -72.95 -2.25
C ALA A 480 3.12 -74.26 -2.64
N LYS A 481 4.45 -74.35 -2.49
CA LYS A 481 5.23 -75.56 -2.75
C LYS A 481 4.84 -76.74 -1.81
N LEU A 482 4.35 -76.46 -0.61
CA LEU A 482 3.78 -77.47 0.30
C LEU A 482 2.37 -77.93 -0.09
N MET A 483 1.57 -77.10 -0.78
CA MET A 483 0.26 -77.49 -1.32
C MET A 483 0.41 -78.30 -2.62
N ASP A 484 1.29 -77.85 -3.51
CA ASP A 484 1.55 -78.47 -4.82
C ASP A 484 2.36 -79.78 -4.68
N GLY A 485 3.24 -79.84 -3.66
CA GLY A 485 4.11 -80.97 -3.33
C GLY A 485 3.42 -82.18 -2.70
N SER A 486 2.47 -82.82 -3.41
CA SER A 486 1.99 -84.19 -3.18
C SER A 486 1.41 -84.52 -1.79
N LEU A 487 1.01 -83.52 -0.99
CA LEU A 487 0.47 -83.70 0.37
C LEU A 487 -1.01 -83.32 0.53
N GLY A 488 -1.67 -82.88 -0.55
CA GLY A 488 -3.07 -82.42 -0.62
C GLY A 488 -4.17 -83.47 -0.32
N LYS A 489 -3.87 -84.54 0.42
CA LYS A 489 -4.86 -85.57 0.84
C LYS A 489 -4.91 -85.81 2.36
N SER A 490 -4.12 -85.10 3.18
CA SER A 490 -4.22 -85.18 4.65
C SER A 490 -4.83 -83.93 5.29
N LYS A 491 -5.83 -84.14 6.16
CA LYS A 491 -6.41 -83.09 7.02
C LYS A 491 -5.42 -82.49 8.02
N SER A 492 -4.27 -83.13 8.29
CA SER A 492 -3.22 -82.57 9.16
C SER A 492 -2.40 -81.48 8.47
N ALA A 493 -2.06 -81.64 7.19
CA ALA A 493 -1.23 -80.69 6.44
C ALA A 493 -1.93 -79.32 6.28
N SER A 494 -3.22 -79.33 5.96
CA SER A 494 -4.05 -78.12 5.84
C SER A 494 -4.06 -77.26 7.11
N ARG A 495 -4.06 -77.87 8.31
CA ARG A 495 -4.03 -77.16 9.60
C ARG A 495 -2.67 -76.51 9.91
N LEU A 496 -1.56 -77.10 9.43
CA LEU A 496 -0.24 -76.49 9.60
C LEU A 496 -0.07 -75.28 8.67
N ALA A 497 -0.55 -75.37 7.43
CA ALA A 497 -0.52 -74.26 6.48
C ALA A 497 -1.36 -73.05 6.97
N SER A 498 -2.54 -73.27 7.56
CA SER A 498 -3.37 -72.18 8.07
C SER A 498 -2.73 -71.43 9.26
N ASN A 499 -1.95 -72.11 10.09
CA ASN A 499 -1.30 -71.48 11.24
C ASN A 499 -0.08 -70.62 10.86
N LEU A 500 0.55 -70.86 9.69
CA LEU A 500 1.67 -70.03 9.20
C LEU A 500 1.23 -68.69 8.56
N VAL A 501 -0.08 -68.46 8.39
CA VAL A 501 -0.63 -67.26 7.73
C VAL A 501 -1.12 -66.20 8.74
N MET A 502 -1.04 -66.47 10.05
CA MET A 502 -1.53 -65.60 11.12
C MET A 502 -0.42 -64.93 11.97
N THR A 503 0.81 -64.81 11.44
CA THR A 503 1.94 -64.10 12.05
C THR A 503 2.70 -63.25 11.03
#